data_AF-A0A9P6AUE8-F1
#
_entry.id   AF-A0A9P6AUE8-F1
#
_cell.length_a   1.000
_cell.length_b   1.000
_cell.length_c   1.000
_cell.angle_alpha   90.00
_cell.angle_beta   90.00
_cell.angle_gamma   90.00
#
_symmetry.space_group_name_H-M   'P 1'
#
loop_
_entity.id
_entity.type
_entity.pdbx_description
1 polymer ?
#
loop_
_entity_poly.entity_id
_entity_poly.type
_entity_poly.pdbx_seq_one_letter_code
_entity_poly.pdbx_strand_id
1 'polypeptide(L)'
;MLPVPVSWSKRTTQSTFAFIPNRRDPIRRNNATISLAIVAVLSLVLNVRHWLDARHNPLEAPGSELVPESISNTLIRDSHVSHASHLIIVAGHGVWKGCDPQWRGDHEQWSLGPEAKDRGASVRLYFSHIVRGAELAVNDPHAILIFSGGQTLPDSSITEAQSYHRLAHESNVFQTSHSYFERAHTEDYALDSFQNLLFSIARFHEIVGAYPDRVTVIGFAMKEERRFRRLHRAALRWPENKFDYIGLDLPGDSSNAQDGEVLCPKDTRKNGYLPFAQDPYGCHSQLAEKRRRRNPFLRHHPYFSSSPQLVALFEWCPERGEIFPGPLPWSH
;
A
#
# COMPACT_ATOMS: atom_id res chain seq x y z
N MET A 1 -111.86 11.47 30.01
CA MET A 1 -111.21 10.59 31.00
C MET A 1 -110.53 11.47 32.04
N LEU A 2 -111.03 11.39 33.28
CA LEU A 2 -110.35 11.39 34.59
C LEU A 2 -108.87 11.87 34.72
N PRO A 3 -108.46 12.38 35.90
CA PRO A 3 -108.08 13.79 36.11
C PRO A 3 -106.63 14.03 36.62
N VAL A 4 -106.19 15.31 36.49
CA VAL A 4 -105.56 16.27 37.47
C VAL A 4 -105.00 15.72 38.83
N PRO A 5 -104.26 16.47 39.69
CA PRO A 5 -103.37 17.66 39.61
C PRO A 5 -101.97 17.41 40.27
N VAL A 6 -101.07 18.40 40.44
CA VAL A 6 -100.79 19.20 41.67
C VAL A 6 -99.47 19.95 41.37
N SER A 7 -99.15 21.20 41.71
CA SER A 7 -99.80 22.37 42.30
C SER A 7 -98.82 23.56 42.19
N TRP A 8 -99.36 24.78 42.16
CA TRP A 8 -98.87 26.01 42.85
C TRP A 8 -97.48 26.56 42.50
N SER A 9 -97.39 27.74 41.85
CA SER A 9 -97.49 29.11 42.38
C SER A 9 -96.12 29.76 42.62
N LYS A 10 -95.82 30.84 41.89
CA LYS A 10 -95.52 32.21 42.38
C LYS A 10 -94.54 32.94 41.47
N ARG A 11 -94.88 34.21 41.26
CA ARG A 11 -94.11 35.27 40.61
C ARG A 11 -92.82 35.60 41.40
N THR A 12 -92.00 36.45 40.75
CA THR A 12 -90.97 37.36 41.31
C THR A 12 -89.66 36.65 41.68
N THR A 13 -88.45 37.13 41.37
CA THR A 13 -87.90 38.50 41.27
C THR A 13 -86.59 38.49 40.47
N GLN A 14 -86.23 39.63 39.90
CA GLN A 14 -84.90 39.99 39.38
C GLN A 14 -83.82 39.91 40.48
N SER A 15 -82.59 39.49 40.16
CA SER A 15 -81.38 40.33 40.28
C SER A 15 -80.11 39.64 39.72
N THR A 16 -79.37 40.44 38.94
CA THR A 16 -77.91 40.53 38.79
C THR A 16 -77.01 39.33 39.12
N PHE A 17 -76.19 38.92 38.14
CA PHE A 17 -74.72 38.98 38.27
C PHE A 17 -74.08 39.07 36.88
N ALA A 18 -73.35 40.17 36.65
CA ALA A 18 -72.48 40.34 35.50
C ALA A 18 -71.37 39.29 35.55
N PHE A 19 -71.29 38.42 34.54
CA PHE A 19 -70.14 37.55 34.33
C PHE A 19 -69.24 38.18 33.26
N ILE A 20 -68.13 38.74 33.72
CA ILE A 20 -66.98 39.13 32.93
C ILE A 20 -66.37 37.85 32.35
N PRO A 21 -66.26 37.66 31.02
CA PRO A 21 -65.36 36.67 30.48
C PRO A 21 -63.95 37.24 30.59
N ASN A 22 -63.21 36.67 31.52
CA ASN A 22 -61.85 36.98 31.85
C ASN A 22 -60.97 36.89 30.59
N ARG A 23 -60.17 37.93 30.38
CA ARG A 23 -59.05 37.93 29.47
C ARG A 23 -58.00 36.97 30.05
N ARG A 24 -57.49 36.08 29.20
CA ARG A 24 -56.28 35.22 29.31
C ARG A 24 -56.62 33.74 29.29
N ASP A 25 -56.24 33.10 28.18
CA ASP A 25 -55.38 31.92 28.29
C ASP A 25 -54.16 32.09 27.38
N PRO A 26 -52.98 31.71 27.86
CA PRO A 26 -51.71 32.08 27.27
C PRO A 26 -51.40 31.21 26.06
N ILE A 27 -50.72 31.79 25.08
CA ILE A 27 -49.89 31.05 24.14
C ILE A 27 -48.95 30.19 24.99
N ARG A 28 -49.28 28.89 25.13
CA ARG A 28 -48.41 27.91 25.76
C ARG A 28 -47.24 27.75 24.81
N ARG A 29 -46.23 28.63 24.96
CA ARG A 29 -44.95 28.52 24.24
C ARG A 29 -44.46 27.11 24.51
N ASN A 30 -44.55 26.27 23.48
CA ASN A 30 -44.18 24.89 23.57
C ASN A 30 -42.66 24.85 23.53
N ASN A 31 -42.04 25.18 24.67
CA ASN A 31 -40.59 25.29 24.81
C ASN A 31 -39.91 23.99 24.35
N ALA A 32 -40.60 22.85 24.51
CA ALA A 32 -40.18 21.55 23.98
C ALA A 32 -40.00 21.54 22.45
N THR A 33 -40.91 22.13 21.67
CA THR A 33 -40.77 22.15 20.20
C THR A 33 -39.68 23.10 19.75
N ILE A 34 -39.51 24.22 20.46
CA ILE A 34 -38.41 25.17 20.21
C ILE A 34 -37.06 24.51 20.53
N SER A 35 -36.95 23.82 21.67
CA SER A 35 -35.75 23.06 22.04
C SER A 35 -35.44 21.94 21.04
N LEU A 36 -36.45 21.18 20.58
CA LEU A 36 -36.25 20.14 19.57
C LEU A 36 -35.78 20.73 18.24
N ALA A 37 -36.36 21.85 17.81
CA ALA A 37 -35.93 22.53 16.58
C ALA A 37 -34.49 23.04 16.70
N ILE A 38 -34.09 23.59 17.84
CA ILE A 38 -32.72 24.04 18.10
C ILE A 38 -31.74 22.86 18.06
N VAL A 39 -32.06 21.73 18.70
CA VAL A 39 -31.22 20.52 18.68
C VAL A 39 -31.11 19.96 17.27
N ALA A 40 -32.21 19.92 16.50
CA ALA A 40 -32.20 19.46 15.12
C ALA A 40 -31.36 20.36 14.22
N VAL A 41 -31.45 21.68 14.38
CA VAL A 41 -30.64 22.64 13.63
C VAL A 41 -29.16 22.54 14.01
N LEU A 42 -28.84 22.42 15.30
CA LEU A 42 -27.46 22.18 15.76
C LEU A 42 -26.91 20.86 15.20
N SER A 43 -27.69 19.78 15.24
CA SER A 43 -27.31 18.49 14.67
C SER A 43 -27.07 18.60 13.17
N LEU A 44 -27.94 19.30 12.44
CA LEU A 44 -27.79 19.52 11.00
C LEU A 44 -26.53 20.34 10.70
N VAL A 45 -26.29 21.44 11.42
CA VAL A 45 -25.11 22.29 11.22
C VAL A 45 -23.82 21.53 11.53
N LEU A 46 -23.80 20.73 12.60
CA LEU A 46 -22.64 19.91 12.95
C LEU A 46 -22.38 18.81 11.91
N ASN A 47 -23.43 18.15 11.40
CA ASN A 47 -23.30 17.14 10.35
C ASN A 47 -22.88 17.75 9.01
N VAL A 48 -23.44 18.90 8.63
CA VAL A 48 -23.04 19.62 7.40
C VAL A 48 -21.62 20.12 7.52
N ARG A 49 -21.20 20.66 8.67
CA ARG A 49 -19.81 21.05 8.91
C ARG A 49 -18.87 19.85 8.83
N HIS A 50 -19.20 18.74 9.50
CA HIS A 50 -18.41 17.51 9.44
C HIS A 50 -18.28 16.99 8.00
N TRP A 51 -19.37 17.02 7.24
CA TRP A 51 -19.37 16.61 5.84
C TRP A 51 -18.58 17.58 4.93
N LEU A 52 -18.65 18.89 5.18
CA LEU A 52 -17.87 19.89 4.45
C LEU A 52 -16.38 19.80 4.78
N ASP A 53 -16.02 19.56 6.05
CA ASP A 53 -14.64 19.33 6.48
C ASP A 53 -14.10 18.03 5.85
N ALA A 54 -14.88 16.94 5.86
CA ALA A 54 -14.53 15.68 5.20
C ALA A 54 -14.37 15.80 3.66
N ARG A 55 -15.08 16.75 3.03
CA ARG A 55 -14.95 17.05 1.60
C ARG A 55 -13.72 17.89 1.27
N HIS A 56 -13.31 18.79 2.16
CA HIS A 56 -12.21 19.73 1.92
C HIS A 56 -10.86 19.19 2.39
N ASN A 57 -10.83 18.28 3.37
CA ASN A 57 -9.62 17.59 3.82
C ASN A 57 -9.91 16.11 4.10
N PRO A 58 -9.70 15.19 3.13
CA PRO A 58 -9.73 13.75 3.41
C PRO A 58 -8.59 13.27 4.34
N LEU A 59 -7.66 14.16 4.73
CA LEU A 59 -6.39 13.82 5.37
C LEU A 59 -6.11 14.52 6.71
N GLU A 60 -7.07 15.25 7.28
CA GLU A 60 -6.92 15.80 8.63
C GLU A 60 -7.93 15.16 9.60
N ALA A 61 -7.76 13.87 9.86
CA ALA A 61 -8.11 13.32 11.16
C ALA A 61 -6.90 13.53 12.10
N PRO A 62 -7.11 14.04 13.32
CA PRO A 62 -6.02 14.35 14.24
C PRO A 62 -5.22 13.08 14.57
N GLY A 63 -3.89 13.21 14.59
CA GLY A 63 -2.96 12.10 14.72
C GLY A 63 -3.24 11.19 15.92
N SER A 64 -3.47 9.91 15.64
CA SER A 64 -3.04 8.78 16.45
C SER A 64 -3.10 7.54 15.57
N GLU A 65 -1.94 6.99 15.23
CA GLU A 65 -1.67 5.65 14.71
C GLU A 65 -2.84 4.92 14.00
N LEU A 66 -2.78 4.78 12.66
CA LEU A 66 -3.60 3.79 11.94
C LEU A 66 -3.31 2.34 12.40
N VAL A 67 -2.18 2.16 13.09
CA VAL A 67 -1.82 0.93 13.77
C VAL A 67 -2.41 0.96 15.18
N PRO A 68 -3.32 0.04 15.56
CA PRO A 68 -3.83 -0.05 16.92
C PRO A 68 -2.71 -0.08 17.98
N GLU A 69 -2.94 0.52 19.14
CA GLU A 69 -1.97 0.59 20.24
C GLU A 69 -1.48 -0.81 20.68
N SER A 70 -2.37 -1.80 20.64
CA SER A 70 -2.05 -3.20 20.94
C SER A 70 -1.00 -3.79 19.98
N ILE A 71 -0.89 -3.25 18.77
CA ILE A 71 0.13 -3.62 17.78
C ILE A 71 1.34 -2.71 17.94
N SER A 72 1.19 -1.39 18.00
CA SER A 72 2.32 -0.46 18.08
C SER A 72 3.21 -0.70 19.32
N ASN A 73 2.62 -1.05 20.46
CA ASN A 73 3.35 -1.42 21.68
C ASN A 73 4.20 -2.70 21.55
N THR A 74 4.01 -3.50 20.50
CA THR A 74 4.81 -4.70 20.20
C THR A 74 5.93 -4.44 19.18
N LEU A 75 5.97 -3.24 18.58
CA LEU A 75 6.95 -2.89 17.56
C LEU A 75 8.19 -2.25 18.20
N ILE A 76 9.27 -3.01 18.28
CA ILE A 76 10.58 -2.50 18.68
C ILE A 76 11.39 -2.26 17.41
N ARG A 77 11.76 -1.00 17.17
CA ARG A 77 12.67 -0.65 16.08
C ARG A 77 14.11 -0.81 16.56
N ASP A 78 14.92 -1.45 15.73
CA ASP A 78 16.35 -1.57 15.98
C ASP A 78 17.02 -0.20 15.80
N SER A 79 17.70 0.27 16.84
CA SER A 79 18.41 1.55 16.81
C SER A 79 19.58 1.53 15.82
N HIS A 80 20.17 0.37 15.55
CA HIS A 80 21.27 0.22 14.60
C HIS A 80 20.90 0.57 13.16
N VAL A 81 19.61 0.46 12.81
CA VAL A 81 19.10 0.79 11.46
C VAL A 81 18.40 2.13 11.37
N SER A 82 18.27 2.86 12.49
CA SER A 82 17.55 4.15 12.54
C SER A 82 18.18 5.25 11.69
N HIS A 83 19.47 5.14 11.38
CA HIS A 83 20.20 6.07 10.52
C HIS A 83 20.31 5.59 9.07
N ALA A 84 19.71 4.46 8.72
CA ALA A 84 19.73 3.98 7.36
C ALA A 84 18.98 4.95 6.45
N SER A 85 19.57 5.22 5.29
CA SER A 85 19.03 6.18 4.32
C SER A 85 19.07 5.64 2.88
N HIS A 86 19.63 4.44 2.69
CA HIS A 86 19.75 3.82 1.38
C HIS A 86 18.96 2.51 1.33
N LEU A 87 17.99 2.42 0.42
CA LEU A 87 17.24 1.20 0.16
C LEU A 87 17.86 0.45 -1.02
N ILE A 88 18.29 -0.79 -0.80
CA ILE A 88 18.73 -1.72 -1.83
C ILE A 88 17.63 -2.78 -2.02
N ILE A 89 17.17 -2.97 -3.25
CA ILE A 89 16.08 -3.88 -3.58
C ILE A 89 16.59 -4.99 -4.49
N VAL A 90 16.38 -6.25 -4.12
CA VAL A 90 16.55 -7.40 -5.02
C VAL A 90 15.17 -7.93 -5.37
N ALA A 91 14.75 -7.72 -6.63
CA ALA A 91 13.43 -8.12 -7.09
C ALA A 91 13.35 -9.62 -7.41
N GLY A 92 12.39 -10.30 -6.77
CA GLY A 92 12.07 -11.70 -6.92
C GLY A 92 11.37 -12.00 -8.25
N HIS A 93 11.69 -13.15 -8.82
CA HIS A 93 11.06 -13.67 -10.05
C HIS A 93 10.95 -15.21 -10.06
N GLY A 94 11.04 -15.85 -8.90
CA GLY A 94 11.08 -17.30 -8.72
C GLY A 94 11.43 -17.67 -7.29
N VAL A 95 11.20 -18.91 -6.91
CA VAL A 95 11.42 -19.42 -5.55
C VAL A 95 12.52 -20.47 -5.57
N TRP A 96 13.57 -20.28 -4.77
CA TRP A 96 14.53 -21.34 -4.48
C TRP A 96 13.97 -22.28 -3.40
N LYS A 97 13.75 -23.54 -3.75
CA LYS A 97 13.16 -24.58 -2.89
C LYS A 97 14.17 -25.60 -2.38
N GLY A 98 15.44 -25.48 -2.76
CA GLY A 98 16.48 -26.38 -2.31
C GLY A 98 16.75 -26.31 -0.80
N CYS A 99 17.46 -27.31 -0.31
CA CYS A 99 17.93 -27.42 1.07
C CYS A 99 19.44 -27.25 1.22
N ASP A 100 20.21 -27.46 0.16
CA ASP A 100 21.67 -27.26 0.14
C ASP A 100 22.02 -26.14 -0.87
N PRO A 101 22.68 -25.04 -0.43
CA PRO A 101 23.08 -23.96 -1.31
C PRO A 101 24.02 -24.42 -2.43
N GLN A 102 24.72 -25.55 -2.35
CA GLN A 102 25.55 -26.09 -3.43
C GLN A 102 24.74 -26.36 -4.70
N TRP A 103 23.47 -26.75 -4.58
CA TRP A 103 22.57 -27.05 -5.69
C TRP A 103 21.82 -25.83 -6.21
N ARG A 104 22.17 -24.62 -5.77
CA ARG A 104 21.55 -23.37 -6.27
C ARG A 104 21.68 -23.17 -7.78
N GLY A 105 22.63 -23.84 -8.42
CA GLY A 105 22.81 -23.83 -9.87
C GLY A 105 21.87 -24.77 -10.64
N ASP A 106 21.12 -25.62 -9.94
CA ASP A 106 20.30 -26.68 -10.54
C ASP A 106 18.85 -26.23 -10.68
N HIS A 107 18.31 -26.27 -11.90
CA HIS A 107 16.95 -25.80 -12.19
C HIS A 107 15.87 -26.54 -11.39
N GLU A 108 16.08 -27.80 -11.01
CA GLU A 108 15.14 -28.58 -10.21
C GLU A 108 14.96 -28.02 -8.79
N GLN A 109 15.95 -27.28 -8.29
CA GLN A 109 15.90 -26.59 -6.98
C GLN A 109 15.16 -25.26 -7.03
N TRP A 110 14.59 -24.89 -8.19
CA TRP A 110 13.87 -23.64 -8.38
C TRP A 110 12.45 -23.90 -8.89
N SER A 111 11.47 -23.24 -8.28
CA SER A 111 10.14 -23.08 -8.86
C SER A 111 10.09 -21.74 -9.58
N LEU A 112 9.85 -21.80 -10.89
CA LEU A 112 9.79 -20.64 -11.78
C LEU A 112 8.42 -20.56 -12.45
N GLY A 113 7.95 -19.34 -12.70
CA GLY A 113 6.73 -19.10 -13.48
C GLY A 113 6.88 -19.55 -14.94
N PRO A 114 5.77 -19.79 -15.66
CA PRO A 114 5.78 -20.28 -17.05
C PRO A 114 6.65 -19.42 -17.98
N GLU A 115 6.49 -18.08 -17.92
CA GLU A 115 7.26 -17.15 -18.74
C GLU A 115 8.78 -17.29 -18.60
N ALA A 116 9.27 -17.63 -17.39
CA ALA A 116 10.69 -17.80 -17.14
C ALA A 116 11.20 -19.16 -17.65
N LYS A 117 10.37 -20.21 -17.52
CA LYS A 117 10.68 -21.56 -18.04
C LYS A 117 10.76 -21.56 -19.56
N ASP A 118 9.77 -20.97 -20.22
CA ASP A 118 9.70 -20.91 -21.70
C ASP A 118 10.88 -20.16 -22.31
N ARG A 119 11.45 -19.20 -21.57
CA ARG A 119 12.61 -18.40 -21.99
C ARG A 119 13.95 -19.02 -21.62
N GLY A 120 13.98 -20.21 -20.99
CA GLY A 120 15.21 -20.83 -20.53
C GLY A 120 15.95 -19.99 -19.48
N ALA A 121 15.22 -19.28 -18.61
CA ALA A 121 15.82 -18.36 -17.64
C ALA A 121 16.83 -19.06 -16.74
N SER A 122 18.09 -18.63 -16.76
CA SER A 122 19.14 -19.28 -15.98
C SER A 122 19.05 -18.95 -14.51
N VAL A 123 18.90 -19.98 -13.67
CA VAL A 123 18.83 -19.86 -12.21
C VAL A 123 20.09 -19.27 -11.57
N ARG A 124 21.23 -19.34 -12.28
CA ARG A 124 22.48 -18.70 -11.84
C ARG A 124 22.38 -17.18 -11.83
N LEU A 125 21.61 -16.59 -12.76
CA LEU A 125 21.39 -15.15 -12.83
C LEU A 125 20.59 -14.66 -11.62
N TYR A 126 19.57 -15.42 -11.21
CA TYR A 126 18.81 -15.15 -9.99
C TYR A 126 19.71 -15.08 -8.75
N PHE A 127 20.61 -16.06 -8.59
CA PHE A 127 21.58 -16.04 -7.49
C PHE A 127 22.57 -14.88 -7.59
N SER A 128 22.98 -14.48 -8.79
CA SER A 128 23.87 -13.32 -8.95
C SER A 128 23.23 -12.01 -8.49
N HIS A 129 21.91 -11.85 -8.62
CA HIS A 129 21.20 -10.70 -8.05
C HIS A 129 21.29 -10.68 -6.52
N ILE A 130 21.16 -11.84 -5.88
CA ILE A 130 21.29 -12.00 -4.42
C ILE A 130 22.69 -11.60 -3.97
N VAL A 131 23.72 -12.15 -4.61
CA VAL A 131 25.12 -11.82 -4.33
C VAL A 131 25.36 -10.33 -4.48
N ARG A 132 24.92 -9.73 -5.59
CA ARG A 132 25.14 -8.30 -5.83
C ARG A 132 24.43 -7.40 -4.82
N GLY A 133 23.20 -7.74 -4.42
CA GLY A 133 22.49 -7.02 -3.37
C GLY A 133 23.21 -7.10 -2.03
N ALA A 134 23.70 -8.29 -1.67
CA ALA A 134 24.47 -8.51 -0.45
C ALA A 134 25.79 -7.75 -0.45
N GLU A 135 26.57 -7.79 -1.54
CA GLU A 135 27.81 -7.02 -1.68
C GLU A 135 27.60 -5.53 -1.43
N LEU A 136 26.57 -4.94 -2.02
CA LEU A 136 26.27 -3.52 -1.83
C LEU A 136 25.87 -3.21 -0.39
N ALA A 137 25.06 -4.08 0.22
CA ALA A 137 24.63 -3.91 1.60
C ALA A 137 25.81 -4.05 2.59
N VAL A 138 26.72 -5.00 2.36
CA VAL A 138 27.93 -5.17 3.18
C VAL A 138 28.83 -3.93 3.09
N ASN A 139 28.99 -3.37 1.89
CA ASN A 139 29.88 -2.22 1.66
C ASN A 139 29.29 -0.86 2.07
N ASP A 140 27.97 -0.76 2.23
CA ASP A 140 27.30 0.48 2.65
C ASP A 140 26.62 0.30 4.02
N PRO A 141 27.17 0.88 5.11
CA PRO A 141 26.60 0.74 6.45
C PRO A 141 25.23 1.42 6.62
N HIS A 142 24.85 2.36 5.74
CA HIS A 142 23.55 3.04 5.78
C HIS A 142 22.50 2.36 4.91
N ALA A 143 22.83 1.22 4.30
CA ALA A 143 21.92 0.50 3.42
C ALA A 143 21.05 -0.51 4.16
N ILE A 144 19.79 -0.64 3.74
CA ILE A 144 18.93 -1.78 4.05
C ILE A 144 18.71 -2.56 2.77
N LEU A 145 19.02 -3.87 2.80
CA LEU A 145 18.72 -4.79 1.72
C LEU A 145 17.34 -5.39 1.92
N ILE A 146 16.47 -5.23 0.94
CA ILE A 146 15.15 -5.84 0.90
C ILE A 146 15.09 -6.78 -0.31
N PHE A 147 14.94 -8.08 -0.03
CA PHE A 147 14.47 -9.02 -1.04
C PHE A 147 12.97 -8.82 -1.17
N SER A 148 12.47 -8.52 -2.36
CA SER A 148 11.04 -8.21 -2.58
C SER A 148 10.41 -9.18 -3.55
N GLY A 149 9.20 -9.62 -3.25
CA GLY A 149 8.46 -10.56 -4.08
C GLY A 149 7.58 -11.46 -3.22
N GLY A 150 6.29 -11.49 -3.54
CA GLY A 150 5.29 -12.22 -2.78
C GLY A 150 5.18 -13.71 -3.12
N GLN A 151 4.13 -14.33 -2.60
CA GLN A 151 3.83 -15.75 -2.84
C GLN A 151 3.10 -15.92 -4.19
N THR A 152 3.83 -15.77 -5.29
CA THR A 152 3.23 -15.71 -6.64
C THR A 152 3.01 -17.07 -7.30
N LEU A 153 3.65 -18.12 -6.77
CA LEU A 153 3.66 -19.46 -7.32
C LEU A 153 2.76 -20.40 -6.49
N PRO A 154 1.71 -20.99 -7.08
CA PRO A 154 0.81 -21.90 -6.35
C PRO A 154 1.49 -23.13 -5.74
N ASP A 155 2.60 -23.58 -6.32
CA ASP A 155 3.38 -24.74 -5.87
C ASP A 155 4.40 -24.39 -4.77
N SER A 156 4.42 -23.15 -4.28
CA SER A 156 5.33 -22.70 -3.22
C SER A 156 4.59 -22.34 -1.93
N SER A 157 5.10 -22.84 -0.80
CA SER A 157 4.65 -22.47 0.54
C SER A 157 5.30 -21.18 1.08
N ILE A 158 6.32 -20.66 0.39
CA ILE A 158 7.07 -19.46 0.77
C ILE A 158 7.04 -18.40 -0.33
N THR A 159 7.34 -17.16 0.04
CA THR A 159 7.46 -16.05 -0.92
C THR A 159 8.76 -16.11 -1.72
N GLU A 160 8.80 -15.40 -2.84
CA GLU A 160 10.05 -15.19 -3.58
C GLU A 160 11.11 -14.52 -2.70
N ALA A 161 10.72 -13.47 -1.96
CA ALA A 161 11.59 -12.74 -1.03
C ALA A 161 12.20 -13.63 0.06
N GLN A 162 11.38 -14.42 0.75
CA GLN A 162 11.83 -15.37 1.78
C GLN A 162 12.83 -16.38 1.22
N SER A 163 12.56 -16.88 0.02
CA SER A 163 13.46 -17.85 -0.61
C SER A 163 14.85 -17.26 -0.91
N TYR A 164 14.91 -15.98 -1.29
CA TYR A 164 16.17 -15.31 -1.60
C TYR A 164 16.93 -14.94 -0.34
N HIS A 165 16.23 -14.41 0.67
CA HIS A 165 16.81 -14.12 1.98
C HIS A 165 17.45 -15.37 2.59
N ARG A 166 16.73 -16.50 2.57
CA ARG A 166 17.26 -17.79 3.00
C ARG A 166 18.48 -18.19 2.19
N LEU A 167 18.39 -18.20 0.85
CA LEU A 167 19.51 -18.61 0.00
C LEU A 167 20.75 -17.72 0.19
N ALA A 168 20.58 -16.44 0.48
CA ALA A 168 21.67 -15.51 0.80
C ALA A 168 22.43 -15.97 2.06
N HIS A 169 21.70 -16.26 3.14
CA HIS A 169 22.28 -16.74 4.40
C HIS A 169 22.94 -18.10 4.25
N GLU A 170 22.24 -19.07 3.66
CA GLU A 170 22.78 -20.43 3.45
C GLU A 170 24.04 -20.40 2.57
N SER A 171 24.12 -19.49 1.61
CA SER A 171 25.30 -19.33 0.75
C SER A 171 26.39 -18.44 1.35
N ASN A 172 26.22 -17.94 2.58
CA ASN A 172 27.12 -17.01 3.28
C ASN A 172 27.57 -15.82 2.42
N VAL A 173 26.66 -15.22 1.63
CA VAL A 173 27.02 -14.10 0.74
C VAL A 173 27.35 -12.81 1.49
N PHE A 174 26.90 -12.69 2.74
CA PHE A 174 27.19 -11.57 3.62
C PHE A 174 28.57 -11.65 4.29
N GLN A 175 29.27 -12.79 4.16
CA GLN A 175 30.61 -13.02 4.71
C GLN A 175 30.72 -12.71 6.21
N THR A 176 29.65 -13.01 6.96
CA THR A 176 29.58 -12.77 8.40
C THR A 176 29.77 -14.08 9.16
N SER A 177 30.40 -14.01 10.33
CA SER A 177 30.48 -15.14 11.26
C SER A 177 29.18 -15.35 12.03
N HIS A 178 28.26 -14.39 11.98
CA HIS A 178 26.94 -14.47 12.60
C HIS A 178 26.00 -15.26 11.69
N SER A 179 25.05 -15.98 12.29
CA SER A 179 24.00 -16.70 11.56
C SER A 179 22.97 -15.77 10.89
N TYR A 180 23.12 -14.45 11.03
CA TYR A 180 22.16 -13.46 10.56
C TYR A 180 22.86 -12.15 10.19
N PHE A 181 22.25 -11.40 9.28
CA PHE A 181 22.69 -10.08 8.82
C PHE A 181 21.55 -9.09 9.07
N GLU A 182 21.74 -8.20 10.03
CA GLU A 182 20.69 -7.36 10.63
C GLU A 182 20.00 -6.41 9.66
N ARG A 183 20.69 -6.04 8.58
CA ARG A 183 20.20 -5.09 7.57
C ARG A 183 19.61 -5.76 6.32
N ALA A 184 19.39 -7.08 6.35
CA ALA A 184 18.72 -7.80 5.26
C ALA A 184 17.33 -8.29 5.69
N HIS A 185 16.31 -7.86 4.97
CA HIS A 185 14.90 -8.13 5.26
C HIS A 185 14.14 -8.59 4.01
N THR A 186 12.87 -8.97 4.21
CA THR A 186 11.94 -9.37 3.14
C THR A 186 10.78 -8.39 2.99
N GLU A 187 10.30 -8.26 1.76
CA GLU A 187 9.01 -7.69 1.38
C GLU A 187 8.21 -8.77 0.66
N ASP A 188 7.12 -9.21 1.28
CA ASP A 188 6.48 -10.50 1.02
C ASP A 188 5.17 -10.42 0.22
N TYR A 189 4.85 -9.26 -0.36
CA TYR A 189 3.57 -8.97 -0.98
C TYR A 189 3.64 -8.49 -2.43
N ALA A 190 4.80 -8.06 -2.94
CA ALA A 190 4.88 -7.59 -4.33
C ALA A 190 4.53 -8.67 -5.36
N LEU A 191 3.61 -8.36 -6.27
CA LEU A 191 3.14 -9.27 -7.33
C LEU A 191 3.72 -8.91 -8.70
N ASP A 192 4.27 -7.70 -8.84
CA ASP A 192 4.90 -7.20 -10.05
C ASP A 192 6.06 -6.24 -9.76
N SER A 193 6.74 -5.79 -10.81
CA SER A 193 7.91 -4.91 -10.70
C SER A 193 7.64 -3.52 -10.13
N PHE A 194 6.42 -2.98 -10.26
CA PHE A 194 6.07 -1.69 -9.67
C PHE A 194 5.89 -1.85 -8.16
N GLN A 195 5.16 -2.89 -7.74
CA GLN A 195 5.00 -3.23 -6.34
C GLN A 195 6.33 -3.61 -5.68
N ASN A 196 7.25 -4.27 -6.39
CA ASN A 196 8.59 -4.53 -5.86
C ASN A 196 9.28 -3.23 -5.39
N LEU A 197 9.12 -2.15 -6.14
CA LEU A 197 9.68 -0.85 -5.78
C LEU A 197 8.87 -0.19 -4.65
N LEU A 198 7.57 0.00 -4.87
CA LEU A 198 6.72 0.77 -3.95
C LEU A 198 6.57 0.09 -2.57
N PHE A 199 6.39 -1.23 -2.54
CA PHE A 199 6.27 -1.97 -1.28
C PHE A 199 7.61 -2.08 -0.55
N SER A 200 8.73 -2.14 -1.26
CA SER A 200 10.04 -2.05 -0.60
C SER A 200 10.27 -0.69 0.05
N ILE A 201 9.81 0.40 -0.57
CA ILE A 201 9.86 1.75 0.04
C ILE A 201 9.02 1.79 1.31
N ALA A 202 7.80 1.25 1.27
CA ALA A 202 6.93 1.15 2.45
C ALA A 202 7.54 0.25 3.54
N ARG A 203 8.13 -0.89 3.15
CA ARG A 203 8.79 -1.81 4.06
C ARG A 203 10.04 -1.20 4.71
N PHE A 204 10.80 -0.40 3.97
CA PHE A 204 11.91 0.38 4.53
C PHE A 204 11.40 1.35 5.61
N HIS A 205 10.30 2.06 5.34
CA HIS A 205 9.68 2.94 6.33
C HIS A 205 9.19 2.20 7.58
N GLU A 206 8.66 0.99 7.46
CA GLU A 206 8.31 0.15 8.63
C GLU A 206 9.53 -0.16 9.51
N ILE A 207 10.65 -0.52 8.87
CA ILE A 207 11.89 -0.95 9.55
C ILE A 207 12.60 0.24 10.20
N VAL A 208 12.78 1.32 9.44
CA VAL A 208 13.63 2.46 9.82
C VAL A 208 12.83 3.55 10.55
N GLY A 209 11.53 3.70 10.23
CA GLY A 209 10.71 4.81 10.68
C GLY A 209 10.83 6.09 9.83
N ALA A 210 11.61 6.05 8.75
CA ALA A 210 11.78 7.11 7.77
C ALA A 210 11.81 6.54 6.35
N TYR A 211 11.52 7.36 5.34
CA TYR A 211 11.66 6.96 3.93
C TYR A 211 13.12 7.04 3.47
N PRO A 212 13.56 6.21 2.52
CA PRO A 212 14.94 6.24 2.06
C PRO A 212 15.24 7.51 1.28
N ASP A 213 16.48 8.01 1.39
CA ASP A 213 17.00 9.10 0.56
C ASP A 213 17.43 8.60 -0.82
N ARG A 214 17.95 7.37 -0.90
CA ARG A 214 18.47 6.76 -2.12
C ARG A 214 17.88 5.38 -2.31
N VAL A 215 17.57 5.02 -3.55
CA VAL A 215 17.08 3.68 -3.91
C VAL A 215 17.97 3.07 -4.98
N THR A 216 18.42 1.84 -4.75
CA THR A 216 19.12 1.01 -5.74
C THR A 216 18.34 -0.27 -5.98
N VAL A 217 17.96 -0.55 -7.23
CA VAL A 217 17.27 -1.80 -7.60
C VAL A 217 18.22 -2.72 -8.37
N ILE A 218 18.34 -3.97 -7.94
CA ILE A 218 19.04 -5.04 -8.64
C ILE A 218 18.03 -5.94 -9.34
N GLY A 219 18.29 -6.24 -10.61
CA GLY A 219 17.53 -7.22 -11.35
C GLY A 219 18.11 -7.48 -12.74
N PHE A 220 17.29 -8.09 -13.59
CA PHE A 220 17.67 -8.42 -14.97
C PHE A 220 17.95 -7.16 -15.79
N ALA A 221 19.08 -7.11 -16.53
CA ALA A 221 19.47 -5.90 -17.25
C ALA A 221 18.45 -5.45 -18.30
N MET A 222 17.73 -6.39 -18.92
CA MET A 222 16.62 -6.08 -19.84
C MET A 222 15.50 -5.21 -19.24
N LYS A 223 15.43 -5.06 -17.91
CA LYS A 223 14.42 -4.23 -17.21
C LYS A 223 14.95 -2.83 -16.83
N GLU A 224 16.26 -2.61 -16.91
CA GLU A 224 16.98 -1.47 -16.36
C GLU A 224 16.48 -0.13 -16.86
N GLU A 225 16.75 0.18 -18.12
CA GLU A 225 16.67 1.56 -18.58
C GLU A 225 15.23 2.00 -18.78
N ARG A 226 14.41 1.15 -19.39
CA ARG A 226 13.07 1.57 -19.80
C ARG A 226 12.04 1.40 -18.69
N ARG A 227 12.03 0.29 -17.94
CA ARG A 227 10.94 0.04 -16.99
C ARG A 227 11.15 0.73 -15.64
N PHE A 228 12.26 0.48 -14.96
CA PHE A 228 12.45 1.04 -13.62
C PHE A 228 12.83 2.52 -13.69
N ARG A 229 13.85 2.89 -14.49
CA ARG A 229 14.30 4.30 -14.55
C ARG A 229 13.29 5.24 -15.21
N ARG A 230 12.61 4.84 -16.30
CA ARG A 230 11.69 5.73 -17.04
C ARG A 230 10.21 5.63 -16.64
N LEU A 231 9.73 4.47 -16.15
CA LEU A 231 8.32 4.32 -15.78
C LEU A 231 8.12 4.30 -14.26
N HIS A 232 8.62 3.30 -13.55
CA HIS A 232 8.31 3.10 -12.13
C HIS A 232 8.82 4.25 -11.27
N ARG A 233 10.09 4.65 -11.45
CA ARG A 233 10.67 5.82 -10.78
C ARG A 233 9.87 7.09 -11.08
N ALA A 234 9.48 7.30 -12.34
CA ALA A 234 8.73 8.47 -12.76
C ALA A 234 7.30 8.50 -12.19
N ALA A 235 6.62 7.35 -12.12
CA ALA A 235 5.32 7.18 -11.47
C ALA A 235 5.36 7.52 -9.97
N LEU A 236 6.50 7.29 -9.32
CA LEU A 236 6.76 7.69 -7.95
C LEU A 236 7.38 9.08 -7.81
N ARG A 237 7.61 9.80 -8.92
CA ARG A 237 8.34 11.09 -8.96
C ARG A 237 9.66 11.06 -8.15
N TRP A 238 10.33 9.91 -8.13
CA TRP A 238 11.58 9.77 -7.38
C TRP A 238 12.72 10.50 -8.12
N PRO A 239 13.56 11.31 -7.45
CA PRO A 239 14.61 12.06 -8.13
C PRO A 239 15.62 11.16 -8.85
N GLU A 240 16.04 11.55 -10.06
CA GLU A 240 16.92 10.74 -10.91
C GLU A 240 18.32 10.55 -10.31
N ASN A 241 18.85 11.57 -9.63
CA ASN A 241 20.13 11.51 -8.91
C ASN A 241 20.07 10.71 -7.60
N LYS A 242 18.88 10.26 -7.19
CA LYS A 242 18.64 9.45 -5.99
C LYS A 242 18.13 8.04 -6.32
N PHE A 243 18.19 7.64 -7.60
CA PHE A 243 17.71 6.34 -8.07
C PHE A 243 18.70 5.63 -8.98
N ASP A 244 19.19 4.48 -8.52
CA ASP A 244 20.07 3.60 -9.27
C ASP A 244 19.33 2.31 -9.66
N TYR A 245 19.66 1.79 -10.84
CA TYR A 245 19.32 0.42 -11.24
C TYR A 245 20.59 -0.28 -11.67
N ILE A 246 20.77 -1.53 -11.24
CA ILE A 246 21.89 -2.39 -11.60
C ILE A 246 21.32 -3.61 -12.32
N GLY A 247 21.47 -3.60 -13.64
CA GLY A 247 21.14 -4.72 -14.51
C GLY A 247 22.23 -5.77 -14.52
N LEU A 248 21.86 -7.02 -14.27
CA LEU A 248 22.74 -8.17 -14.44
C LEU A 248 22.24 -9.05 -15.59
N ASP A 249 23.19 -9.53 -16.40
CA ASP A 249 23.01 -10.48 -17.49
C ASP A 249 24.11 -11.56 -17.39
N LEU A 250 23.91 -12.73 -18.00
CA LEU A 250 24.94 -13.78 -18.02
C LEU A 250 25.98 -13.55 -19.13
N PRO A 251 27.27 -13.79 -18.85
CA PRO A 251 28.30 -13.77 -19.88
C PRO A 251 28.07 -14.94 -20.86
N GLY A 252 27.73 -14.62 -22.12
CA GLY A 252 27.46 -15.60 -23.19
C GLY A 252 26.27 -15.25 -24.09
N ASP A 253 25.28 -14.52 -23.56
CA ASP A 253 24.14 -14.01 -24.33
C ASP A 253 24.46 -12.71 -25.11
N SER A 254 25.67 -12.17 -24.91
CA SER A 254 26.18 -10.93 -25.48
C SER A 254 26.87 -11.08 -26.84
N SER A 255 26.75 -12.24 -27.51
CA SER A 255 27.39 -12.50 -28.82
C SER A 255 26.84 -11.68 -30.00
N ASN A 256 25.92 -10.73 -29.77
CA ASN A 256 25.50 -9.73 -30.76
C ASN A 256 25.45 -8.28 -30.19
N ALA A 257 26.21 -7.97 -29.14
CA ALA A 257 26.31 -6.62 -28.59
C ALA A 257 27.47 -5.83 -29.22
N GLN A 258 27.49 -5.72 -30.55
CA GLN A 258 28.17 -4.63 -31.25
C GLN A 258 27.06 -3.64 -31.63
N ASP A 259 27.00 -2.56 -30.85
CA ASP A 259 25.99 -1.48 -30.78
C ASP A 259 25.15 -1.58 -29.51
N GLY A 260 25.32 -0.57 -28.64
CA GLY A 260 24.80 -0.49 -27.27
C GLY A 260 23.28 -0.42 -27.10
N GLU A 261 22.49 -1.10 -27.92
CA GLU A 261 21.11 -1.44 -27.59
C GLU A 261 21.09 -2.81 -26.92
N VAL A 262 20.86 -2.84 -25.60
CA VAL A 262 20.44 -4.05 -24.88
C VAL A 262 19.21 -4.59 -25.60
N LEU A 263 19.42 -5.64 -26.40
CA LEU A 263 18.40 -6.23 -27.26
C LEU A 263 17.34 -6.86 -26.36
N CYS A 264 16.37 -6.07 -25.90
CA CYS A 264 15.18 -6.61 -25.25
C CYS A 264 14.52 -7.54 -26.27
N PRO A 265 14.40 -8.86 -26.00
CA PRO A 265 13.62 -9.73 -26.86
C PRO A 265 12.25 -9.07 -27.10
N LYS A 266 11.75 -9.07 -28.34
CA LYS A 266 10.53 -8.32 -28.73
C LYS A 266 9.35 -8.58 -27.77
N ASP A 267 9.29 -9.78 -27.20
CA ASP A 267 8.28 -10.20 -26.23
C ASP A 267 8.43 -9.55 -24.84
N THR A 268 9.64 -9.19 -24.40
CA THR A 268 9.89 -8.46 -23.14
C THR A 268 9.38 -7.01 -23.23
N ARG A 269 9.54 -6.37 -24.39
CA ARG A 269 9.02 -5.02 -24.62
C ARG A 269 7.50 -5.01 -24.65
N LYS A 270 6.90 -5.97 -25.37
CA LYS A 270 5.44 -6.13 -25.49
C LYS A 270 4.76 -6.54 -24.18
N ASN A 271 5.29 -7.52 -23.46
CA ASN A 271 4.61 -8.09 -22.29
C ASN A 271 5.04 -7.45 -20.97
N GLY A 272 5.93 -6.45 -21.02
CA GLY A 272 6.59 -5.93 -19.83
C GLY A 272 6.71 -4.42 -19.78
N TYR A 273 7.28 -3.76 -20.80
CA TYR A 273 7.42 -2.31 -20.79
C TYR A 273 6.13 -1.60 -21.22
N LEU A 274 5.57 -2.01 -22.37
CA LEU A 274 4.41 -1.34 -22.97
C LEU A 274 3.17 -1.28 -22.05
N PRO A 275 2.82 -2.33 -21.28
CA PRO A 275 1.66 -2.27 -20.39
C PRO A 275 1.82 -1.19 -19.30
N PHE A 276 3.01 -1.08 -18.68
CA PHE A 276 3.28 -0.06 -17.67
C PHE A 276 3.45 1.35 -18.26
N ALA A 277 3.74 1.48 -19.56
CA ALA A 277 3.76 2.78 -20.20
C ALA A 277 2.34 3.37 -20.36
N GLN A 278 1.32 2.51 -20.46
CA GLN A 278 -0.09 2.92 -20.55
C GLN A 278 -0.76 2.96 -19.16
N ASP A 279 -0.33 2.08 -18.27
CA ASP A 279 -0.86 1.93 -16.90
C ASP A 279 0.31 1.89 -15.90
N PRO A 280 0.89 3.05 -15.54
CA PRO A 280 2.07 3.14 -14.69
C PRO A 280 1.91 2.52 -13.30
N TYR A 281 0.67 2.46 -12.81
CA TYR A 281 0.33 1.96 -11.47
C TYR A 281 -0.17 0.50 -11.51
N GLY A 282 -0.34 -0.10 -12.68
CA GLY A 282 -0.74 -1.51 -12.87
C GLY A 282 -2.18 -1.80 -12.44
N CYS A 283 -3.05 -0.82 -12.58
CA CYS A 283 -4.44 -0.82 -12.15
C CYS A 283 -5.41 -1.54 -13.09
N HIS A 284 -5.08 -1.66 -14.37
CA HIS A 284 -6.04 -1.95 -15.42
C HIS A 284 -5.68 -3.20 -16.23
N SER A 285 -6.70 -3.74 -16.91
CA SER A 285 -6.60 -4.77 -17.95
C SER A 285 -5.59 -5.89 -17.63
N GLN A 286 -4.53 -5.99 -18.43
CA GLN A 286 -3.53 -7.06 -18.35
C GLN A 286 -2.74 -7.05 -17.04
N LEU A 287 -2.41 -5.87 -16.50
CA LEU A 287 -1.60 -5.76 -15.27
C LEU A 287 -2.42 -6.13 -14.04
N ALA A 288 -3.67 -5.68 -13.96
CA ALA A 288 -4.59 -6.09 -12.91
C ALA A 288 -4.87 -7.61 -12.96
N GLU A 289 -5.05 -8.17 -14.15
CA GLU A 289 -5.23 -9.61 -14.32
C GLU A 289 -3.97 -10.39 -13.92
N LYS A 290 -2.79 -9.89 -14.29
CA LYS A 290 -1.51 -10.45 -13.88
C LYS A 290 -1.36 -10.47 -12.35
N ARG A 291 -1.74 -9.39 -11.66
CA ARG A 291 -1.77 -9.34 -10.18
C ARG A 291 -2.72 -10.39 -9.60
N ARG A 292 -3.96 -10.49 -10.13
CA ARG A 292 -4.93 -11.51 -9.69
C ARG A 292 -4.39 -12.93 -9.82
N ARG A 293 -3.80 -13.27 -10.97
CA ARG A 293 -3.21 -14.61 -11.20
C ARG A 293 -2.02 -14.91 -10.29
N ARG A 294 -1.29 -13.88 -9.86
CA ARG A 294 -0.13 -13.98 -8.96
C ARG A 294 -0.49 -13.87 -7.48
N ASN A 295 -1.77 -13.77 -7.12
CA ASN A 295 -2.20 -13.80 -5.73
C ASN A 295 -3.14 -14.98 -5.43
N PRO A 296 -2.73 -16.23 -5.69
CA PRO A 296 -3.59 -17.39 -5.47
C PRO A 296 -3.91 -17.62 -3.98
N PHE A 297 -3.14 -17.02 -3.06
CA PHE A 297 -3.29 -17.14 -1.61
C PHE A 297 -4.10 -16.00 -0.98
N LEU A 298 -4.69 -15.11 -1.78
CA LEU A 298 -5.57 -14.03 -1.33
C LEU A 298 -4.94 -13.12 -0.25
N ARG A 299 -3.63 -12.87 -0.37
CA ARG A 299 -2.88 -12.02 0.56
C ARG A 299 -3.07 -10.54 0.23
N HIS A 300 -3.01 -9.69 1.24
CA HIS A 300 -2.97 -8.23 1.10
C HIS A 300 -1.82 -7.67 1.93
N HIS A 301 -1.24 -6.56 1.49
CA HIS A 301 -0.11 -5.95 2.18
C HIS A 301 -0.55 -5.11 3.39
N PRO A 302 0.27 -4.98 4.44
CA PRO A 302 -0.07 -4.21 5.64
C PRO A 302 0.15 -2.70 5.48
N TYR A 303 0.75 -2.24 4.39
CA TYR A 303 1.26 -0.86 4.26
C TYR A 303 0.22 0.26 4.37
N PHE A 304 -1.08 -0.04 4.28
CA PHE A 304 -2.14 0.93 4.55
C PHE A 304 -2.10 1.46 5.99
N SER A 305 -1.80 0.60 6.96
CA SER A 305 -1.73 1.01 8.37
C SER A 305 -0.34 1.49 8.75
N SER A 306 0.70 0.83 8.25
CA SER A 306 2.08 1.09 8.66
C SER A 306 2.78 2.22 7.89
N SER A 307 2.27 2.60 6.72
CA SER A 307 2.77 3.72 5.90
C SER A 307 1.61 4.63 5.45
N PRO A 308 0.91 5.30 6.39
CA PRO A 308 -0.29 6.09 6.13
C PRO A 308 -0.09 7.17 5.05
N GLN A 309 1.11 7.76 4.97
CA GLN A 309 1.39 8.81 3.98
C GLN A 309 1.35 8.29 2.53
N LEU A 310 1.40 6.97 2.32
CA LEU A 310 1.32 6.34 1.00
C LEU A 310 -0.08 5.84 0.63
N VAL A 311 -1.08 5.92 1.53
CA VAL A 311 -2.44 5.40 1.26
C VAL A 311 -3.04 5.97 -0.02
N ALA A 312 -2.96 7.29 -0.20
CA ALA A 312 -3.47 7.94 -1.40
C ALA A 312 -2.72 7.50 -2.69
N LEU A 313 -1.45 7.13 -2.57
CA LEU A 313 -0.66 6.60 -3.69
C LEU A 313 -1.01 5.12 -3.97
N PHE A 314 -1.26 4.30 -2.94
CA PHE A 314 -1.69 2.91 -3.11
C PHE A 314 -3.04 2.82 -3.84
N GLU A 315 -3.96 3.74 -3.54
CA GLU A 315 -5.28 3.84 -4.16
C GLU A 315 -5.28 4.62 -5.48
N TRP A 316 -4.13 5.18 -5.90
CA TRP A 316 -4.07 5.97 -7.12
C TRP A 316 -4.24 5.10 -8.35
N CYS A 317 -5.38 5.28 -9.01
CA CYS A 317 -5.81 4.46 -10.13
C CYS A 317 -6.38 5.34 -11.26
N PRO A 318 -5.51 6.03 -12.00
CA PRO A 318 -5.91 7.01 -13.00
C PRO A 318 -6.43 6.34 -14.28
N GLU A 319 -7.40 6.96 -14.96
CA GLU A 319 -7.94 6.40 -16.22
C GLU A 319 -6.89 6.37 -17.33
N ARG A 320 -5.93 7.31 -17.36
CA ARG A 320 -5.02 7.52 -18.50
C ARG A 320 -3.61 7.94 -18.07
N GLY A 321 -2.85 7.04 -17.47
CA GLY A 321 -1.41 7.22 -17.27
C GLY A 321 -1.00 8.49 -16.50
N GLU A 322 -1.95 9.20 -15.87
CA GLU A 322 -1.67 10.42 -15.13
C GLU A 322 -0.83 10.08 -13.90
N ILE A 323 0.22 10.87 -13.69
CA ILE A 323 1.09 10.71 -12.53
C ILE A 323 0.37 11.25 -11.29
N PHE A 324 0.49 10.53 -10.18
CA PHE A 324 -0.11 10.88 -8.90
C PHE A 324 0.22 12.34 -8.51
N PRO A 325 -0.80 13.20 -8.37
CA PRO A 325 -0.59 14.63 -8.13
C PRO A 325 -0.41 14.95 -6.63
N GLY A 326 -0.83 14.06 -5.73
CA GLY A 326 -0.84 14.29 -4.29
C GLY A 326 0.56 14.39 -3.66
N PRO A 327 0.68 14.74 -2.38
CA PRO A 327 1.97 14.84 -1.70
C PRO A 327 2.65 13.48 -1.62
N LEU A 328 3.99 13.46 -1.75
CA LEU A 328 4.81 12.26 -1.50
C LEU A 328 5.85 12.58 -0.43
N PRO A 329 6.16 11.63 0.47
CA PRO A 329 7.11 11.88 1.57
C PRO A 329 8.51 12.31 1.16
N TRP A 330 8.93 11.98 -0.07
CA TRP A 330 10.24 12.30 -0.65
C TRP A 330 10.21 13.49 -1.63
N SER A 331 9.06 14.16 -1.78
CA SER A 331 8.95 15.39 -2.58
C SER A 331 9.24 16.59 -1.67
N HIS A 332 10.53 16.92 -1.53
CA HIS A 332 11.01 18.10 -0.81
C HIS A 332 11.53 19.15 -1.78
#